data_AF-A0AA38GVD6-F1
#
_entry.id   AF-A0AA38GVD6-F1
#
_cell.length_a   1.000
_cell.length_b   1.000
_cell.length_c   1.000
_cell.angle_alpha   90.00
_cell.angle_beta   90.00
_cell.angle_gamma   90.00
#
_symmetry.space_group_name_H-M   'P 1'
#
loop_
_entity.id
_entity.type
_entity.pdbx_description
1 polymer ?
#
loop_
_entity_poly.entity_id
_entity_poly.type
_entity_poly.pdbx_seq_one_letter_code
_entity_poly.pdbx_strand_id
1 'polypeptide(L)'
;MEGRNSAHPLLRGGRPPYPHSFSFAEMESLAALCDTFIPSKNNCNDFESISGSQYGMPAHMAGLIEKHCPRAAVIMARCVLLCLYTRLGTLLLCGTQSLSKASPFPSLQNFAAIPLHVREKILLRWSLGTASIFDPIFQLIFKTFKTCCVFSFYSRADESGWNPSWKAIGYSPPYIPKPETETRALDGGIIDASSVNDAALQRFLGDAGFEISREIGEQNLWKVKCDCVVVGSGAGGGVAAGKLAGAGFRVLVVEKGKYFAGGDLSLIEGPSMDQMYARGGLLATTDAKVSVLAGATVGGGSAINWSACIRTPPHVLREWANNEGLSLFQSQEYELAMSE
;
A
#
# COMPACT_ATOMS: atom_id res chain seq x y z
N MET A 1 -10.15 -8.54 -22.53
CA MET A 1 -9.73 -7.13 -22.31
C MET A 1 -10.91 -6.22 -21.95
N GLU A 2 -12.15 -6.52 -22.37
CA GLU A 2 -13.35 -5.71 -22.06
C GLU A 2 -13.70 -5.59 -20.56
N GLY A 3 -13.44 -6.61 -19.74
CA GLY A 3 -13.77 -6.59 -18.30
C GLY A 3 -12.95 -5.61 -17.43
N ARG A 4 -11.79 -5.11 -17.91
CA ARG A 4 -10.97 -4.14 -17.15
C ARG A 4 -11.46 -2.70 -17.32
N ASN A 5 -12.11 -2.40 -18.44
CA ASN A 5 -12.72 -1.11 -18.71
C ASN A 5 -14.06 -0.90 -17.97
N SER A 6 -14.53 -1.89 -17.20
CA SER A 6 -15.68 -1.76 -16.30
C SER A 6 -15.31 -1.58 -14.83
N ALA A 7 -14.06 -1.89 -14.42
CA ALA A 7 -13.61 -1.74 -13.03
C ALA A 7 -13.70 -0.29 -12.53
N HIS A 8 -13.62 -0.03 -11.23
CA HIS A 8 -13.67 1.35 -10.74
C HIS A 8 -12.45 2.16 -11.24
N PRO A 9 -12.61 3.42 -11.70
CA PRO A 9 -11.50 4.22 -12.26
C PRO A 9 -10.28 4.34 -11.34
N LEU A 10 -10.50 4.33 -10.02
CA LEU A 10 -9.41 4.37 -9.02
C LEU A 10 -8.56 3.09 -8.99
N LEU A 11 -9.12 1.96 -9.40
CA LEU A 11 -8.51 0.64 -9.34
C LEU A 11 -7.91 0.21 -10.68
N ARG A 12 -8.10 0.98 -11.76
CA ARG A 12 -7.50 0.68 -13.07
C ARG A 12 -6.03 1.13 -13.15
N GLY A 13 -5.31 0.57 -14.11
CA GLY A 13 -3.97 1.04 -14.47
C GLY A 13 -3.99 2.41 -15.18
N GLY A 14 -2.82 2.94 -15.48
CA GLY A 14 -2.66 4.17 -16.27
C GLY A 14 -2.74 5.47 -15.47
N ARG A 15 -2.88 5.39 -14.13
CA ARG A 15 -2.92 6.60 -13.30
C ARG A 15 -1.57 7.33 -13.37
N PRO A 16 -1.60 8.68 -13.47
CA PRO A 16 -0.38 9.46 -13.40
C PRO A 16 0.31 9.21 -12.05
N PRO A 17 1.65 9.33 -11.99
CA PRO A 17 2.35 9.27 -10.73
C PRO A 17 1.85 10.37 -9.78
N TYR A 18 1.93 10.11 -8.47
CA TYR A 18 1.65 11.14 -7.48
C TYR A 18 2.61 12.33 -7.68
N PRO A 19 2.12 13.57 -7.52
CA PRO A 19 3.00 14.72 -7.46
C PRO A 19 4.05 14.52 -6.37
N HIS A 20 5.28 14.90 -6.65
CA HIS A 20 6.39 14.82 -5.71
C HIS A 20 7.23 16.09 -5.73
N SER A 21 7.89 16.37 -4.62
CA SER A 21 8.76 17.53 -4.42
C SER A 21 10.25 17.18 -4.52
N PHE A 22 10.60 15.97 -4.96
CA PHE A 22 11.97 15.53 -5.21
C PHE A 22 12.61 16.36 -6.33
N SER A 23 13.81 16.85 -6.07
CA SER A 23 14.64 17.65 -6.97
C SER A 23 15.25 16.81 -8.08
N PHE A 24 15.75 17.47 -9.13
CA PHE A 24 16.46 16.82 -10.23
C PHE A 24 17.61 15.91 -9.74
N ALA A 25 18.42 16.40 -8.80
CA ALA A 25 19.54 15.65 -8.22
C ALA A 25 19.08 14.37 -7.50
N GLU A 26 18.00 14.45 -6.72
CA GLU A 26 17.41 13.29 -6.04
C GLU A 26 16.87 12.27 -7.04
N MET A 27 16.23 12.75 -8.12
CA MET A 27 15.68 11.92 -9.18
C MET A 27 16.74 11.18 -9.99
N GLU A 28 17.89 11.80 -10.26
CA GLU A 28 19.01 11.14 -10.94
C GLU A 28 19.57 9.97 -10.10
N SER A 29 19.81 10.21 -8.80
CA SER A 29 20.23 9.16 -7.86
C SER A 29 19.19 8.05 -7.74
N LEU A 30 17.90 8.40 -7.72
CA LEU A 30 16.81 7.44 -7.63
C LEU A 30 16.72 6.56 -8.89
N ALA A 31 16.85 7.16 -10.08
CA ALA A 31 16.92 6.43 -11.34
C ALA A 31 18.10 5.46 -11.35
N ALA A 32 19.27 5.90 -10.89
CA ALA A 32 20.44 5.06 -10.77
C ALA A 32 20.22 3.89 -9.77
N LEU A 33 19.55 4.12 -8.64
CA LEU A 33 19.18 3.03 -7.73
C LEU A 33 18.22 2.05 -8.40
N CYS A 34 17.18 2.53 -9.07
CA CYS A 34 16.22 1.68 -9.79
C CYS A 34 16.91 0.81 -10.85
N ASP A 35 17.80 1.37 -11.66
CA ASP A 35 18.59 0.63 -12.64
C ASP A 35 19.62 -0.33 -12.03
N THR A 36 19.98 -0.13 -10.75
CA THR A 36 20.84 -1.08 -10.04
C THR A 36 20.03 -2.26 -9.49
N PHE A 37 18.80 -2.01 -9.02
CA PHE A 37 17.92 -3.07 -8.55
C PHE A 37 17.35 -3.91 -9.69
N ILE A 38 17.06 -3.27 -10.83
CA ILE A 38 16.47 -3.88 -12.02
C ILE A 38 17.30 -3.40 -13.23
N PRO A 39 18.46 -4.01 -13.47
CA PRO A 39 19.32 -3.63 -14.58
C PRO A 39 18.79 -4.15 -15.91
N SER A 40 19.01 -3.40 -16.98
CA SER A 40 18.89 -3.93 -18.34
C SER A 40 20.15 -4.72 -18.73
N LYS A 41 19.96 -5.79 -19.50
CA LYS A 41 21.01 -6.55 -20.19
C LYS A 41 20.83 -6.39 -21.71
N ASN A 42 21.93 -6.10 -22.40
CA ASN A 42 21.92 -5.74 -23.82
C ASN A 42 21.72 -6.91 -24.80
N ASN A 43 21.58 -8.17 -24.36
CA ASN A 43 21.75 -9.36 -25.23
C ASN A 43 20.65 -10.45 -25.14
N CYS A 44 19.43 -10.15 -24.67
CA CYS A 44 18.35 -11.15 -24.65
C CYS A 44 16.98 -10.52 -24.93
N ASN A 45 15.98 -11.39 -25.15
CA ASN A 45 14.56 -11.12 -25.42
C ASN A 45 14.01 -9.87 -24.68
N ASP A 46 12.95 -9.26 -25.22
CA ASP A 46 12.26 -8.03 -24.77
C ASP A 46 12.35 -7.71 -23.25
N PHE A 47 12.25 -8.71 -22.37
CA PHE A 47 12.40 -8.55 -20.92
C PHE A 47 13.70 -7.91 -20.47
N GLU A 48 14.82 -8.47 -20.92
CA GLU A 48 16.11 -8.14 -20.35
C GLU A 48 16.53 -6.74 -20.80
N SER A 49 15.87 -6.17 -21.81
CA SER A 49 16.10 -4.80 -22.27
C SER A 49 15.50 -3.71 -21.37
N ILE A 50 14.55 -4.06 -20.49
CA ILE A 50 13.85 -3.09 -19.64
C ILE A 50 14.64 -2.86 -18.35
N SER A 51 14.88 -1.59 -18.02
CA SER A 51 15.54 -1.19 -16.77
C SER A 51 14.55 -0.54 -15.79
N GLY A 52 14.92 -0.53 -14.52
CA GLY A 52 14.11 0.00 -13.43
C GLY A 52 13.82 1.50 -13.52
N SER A 53 14.57 2.28 -14.31
CA SER A 53 14.34 3.72 -14.50
C SER A 53 13.43 4.06 -15.69
N GLN A 54 13.12 3.10 -16.56
CA GLN A 54 12.24 3.32 -17.72
C GLN A 54 10.78 3.60 -17.30
N TYR A 55 9.93 3.99 -18.24
CA TYR A 55 8.47 4.18 -18.04
C TYR A 55 8.07 5.13 -16.89
N GLY A 56 8.94 6.06 -16.52
CA GLY A 56 8.68 7.04 -15.45
C GLY A 56 8.67 6.43 -14.04
N MET A 57 9.25 5.24 -13.87
CA MET A 57 9.29 4.51 -12.60
C MET A 57 9.87 5.32 -11.42
N PRO A 58 10.99 6.07 -11.56
CA PRO A 58 11.52 6.87 -10.47
C PRO A 58 10.52 7.92 -9.97
N ALA A 59 9.81 8.59 -10.88
CA ALA A 59 8.83 9.63 -10.52
C ALA A 59 7.63 9.03 -9.78
N HIS A 60 7.17 7.87 -10.25
CA HIS A 60 6.12 7.13 -9.56
C HIS A 60 6.54 6.71 -8.15
N MET A 61 7.75 6.17 -8.01
CA MET A 61 8.30 5.77 -6.72
C MET A 61 8.47 6.96 -5.76
N ALA A 62 8.99 8.09 -6.23
CA ALA A 62 9.10 9.32 -5.43
C ALA A 62 7.73 9.78 -4.91
N GLY A 63 6.72 9.79 -5.77
CA GLY A 63 5.35 10.13 -5.39
C GLY A 63 4.73 9.15 -4.38
N LEU A 64 4.98 7.84 -4.52
CA LEU A 64 4.52 6.84 -3.54
C LEU A 64 5.19 7.04 -2.17
N ILE A 65 6.51 7.27 -2.15
CA ILE A 65 7.26 7.54 -0.92
C ILE A 65 6.68 8.78 -0.22
N GLU A 66 6.52 9.88 -0.95
CA GLU A 66 6.04 11.15 -0.38
C GLU A 66 4.59 11.06 0.11
N LYS A 67 3.72 10.34 -0.61
CA LYS A 67 2.33 10.17 -0.23
C LYS A 67 2.15 9.26 0.98
N HIS A 68 2.84 8.12 1.02
CA HIS A 68 2.49 7.03 1.93
C HIS A 68 3.47 6.84 3.07
N CYS A 69 4.74 7.21 2.93
CA CYS A 69 5.74 7.03 4.00
C CYS A 69 5.65 8.15 5.06
N PRO A 70 6.11 7.90 6.31
CA PRO A 70 6.13 8.94 7.33
C PRO A 70 7.04 10.09 6.91
N ARG A 71 6.74 11.33 7.31
CA ARG A 71 7.56 12.51 6.98
C ARG A 71 9.06 12.30 7.27
N ALA A 72 9.39 11.69 8.40
CA ALA A 72 10.78 11.37 8.77
C ALA A 72 11.46 10.42 7.76
N ALA A 73 10.74 9.41 7.26
CA ALA A 73 11.27 8.49 6.26
C ALA A 73 11.44 9.17 4.89
N VAL A 74 10.53 10.07 4.50
CA VAL A 74 10.66 10.88 3.28
C VAL A 74 11.90 11.75 3.36
N ILE A 75 12.11 12.48 4.46
CA ILE A 75 13.30 13.32 4.68
C ILE A 75 14.58 12.48 4.60
N MET A 76 14.60 11.32 5.26
CA MET A 76 15.74 10.41 5.22
C MET A 76 16.04 9.92 3.79
N ALA A 77 15.03 9.48 3.05
CA ALA A 77 15.18 9.05 1.66
C ALA A 77 15.79 10.17 0.80
N ARG A 78 15.28 11.39 0.95
CA ARG A 78 15.79 12.59 0.27
C ARG A 78 17.24 12.90 0.60
N CYS A 79 17.61 12.91 1.88
CA CYS A 79 19.00 13.08 2.32
C CYS A 79 19.94 12.03 1.71
N VAL A 80 19.53 10.77 1.70
CA VAL A 80 20.31 9.68 1.08
C VAL A 80 20.51 9.93 -0.41
N LEU A 81 19.44 10.28 -1.14
CA LEU A 81 19.51 10.55 -2.58
C LEU A 81 20.40 11.75 -2.90
N LEU A 82 20.35 12.83 -2.10
CA LEU A 82 21.24 13.98 -2.22
C LEU A 82 22.70 13.59 -1.94
N CYS A 83 22.96 12.78 -0.92
CA CYS A 83 24.31 12.27 -0.66
C CYS A 83 24.83 11.46 -1.84
N LEU A 84 24.02 10.55 -2.40
CA LEU A 84 24.37 9.73 -3.57
C LEU A 84 24.56 10.56 -4.86
N TYR A 85 23.96 11.75 -4.94
CA TYR A 85 24.17 12.66 -6.07
C TYR A 85 25.54 13.35 -6.00
N THR A 86 26.00 13.68 -4.79
CA THR A 86 27.30 14.32 -4.59
C THR A 86 28.44 13.29 -4.58
N ARG A 87 29.61 13.68 -5.09
CA ARG A 87 30.82 12.83 -5.06
C ARG A 87 31.29 12.49 -3.64
N LEU A 88 31.26 13.48 -2.73
CA LEU A 88 31.65 13.29 -1.33
C LEU A 88 30.62 12.48 -0.54
N GLY A 89 29.32 12.73 -0.74
CA GLY A 89 28.27 11.95 -0.10
C GLY A 89 28.24 10.49 -0.61
N THR A 90 28.55 10.28 -1.88
CA THR A 90 28.71 8.92 -2.43
C THR A 90 29.89 8.21 -1.78
N LEU A 91 31.03 8.87 -1.57
CA LEU A 91 32.14 8.30 -0.81
C LEU A 91 31.72 7.96 0.63
N LEU A 92 30.95 8.83 1.28
CA LEU A 92 30.44 8.61 2.64
C LEU A 92 29.55 7.37 2.72
N LEU A 93 28.62 7.19 1.79
CA LEU A 93 27.62 6.11 1.83
C LEU A 93 28.10 4.81 1.17
N CYS A 94 28.95 4.89 0.16
CA CYS A 94 29.40 3.75 -0.65
C CYS A 94 30.86 3.36 -0.39
N GLY A 95 31.59 4.16 0.39
CA GLY A 95 33.00 3.93 0.71
C GLY A 95 33.92 4.03 -0.51
N THR A 96 35.13 3.49 -0.38
CA THR A 96 36.20 3.55 -1.41
C THR A 96 35.86 2.81 -2.70
N GLN A 97 34.78 2.02 -2.74
CA GLN A 97 34.28 1.39 -3.95
C GLN A 97 33.72 2.42 -4.97
N SER A 98 33.44 3.65 -4.52
CA SER A 98 33.03 4.77 -5.37
C SER A 98 34.18 5.47 -6.10
N LEU A 99 35.43 5.07 -5.86
CA LEU A 99 36.60 5.65 -6.50
C LEU A 99 36.85 5.01 -7.87
N SER A 100 37.00 5.83 -8.90
CA SER A 100 37.44 5.36 -10.22
C SER A 100 38.89 4.91 -10.16
N LYS A 101 39.19 3.71 -10.68
CA LYS A 101 40.55 3.17 -10.77
C LYS A 101 41.22 3.43 -12.13
N ALA A 102 40.61 4.27 -12.97
CA ALA A 102 41.06 4.49 -14.35
C ALA A 102 42.27 5.41 -14.50
N SER A 103 42.75 6.03 -13.41
CA SER A 103 43.86 6.99 -13.41
C SER A 103 44.77 6.77 -12.19
N PRO A 104 46.08 7.13 -12.25
CA PRO A 104 46.99 7.12 -11.10
C PRO A 104 46.48 7.90 -9.88
N PHE A 105 45.57 8.86 -10.08
CA PHE A 105 44.84 9.53 -9.00
C PHE A 105 43.36 9.12 -9.03
N PRO A 106 42.87 8.37 -8.04
CA PRO A 106 41.49 7.94 -8.02
C PRO A 106 40.54 9.13 -7.95
N SER A 107 39.65 9.26 -8.94
CA SER A 107 38.65 10.33 -8.96
C SER A 107 37.37 9.88 -8.24
N LEU A 108 36.81 10.75 -7.41
CA LEU A 108 35.51 10.53 -6.79
C LEU A 108 34.38 10.54 -7.82
N GLN A 109 33.53 9.53 -7.79
CA GLN A 109 32.33 9.44 -8.62
C GLN A 109 31.08 9.69 -7.77
N ASN A 110 30.04 10.27 -8.37
CA ASN A 110 28.70 10.18 -7.78
C ASN A 110 28.11 8.79 -8.07
N PHE A 111 27.03 8.42 -7.40
CA PHE A 111 26.49 7.06 -7.52
C PHE A 111 26.10 6.69 -8.95
N ALA A 112 25.46 7.60 -9.70
CA ALA A 112 25.04 7.35 -11.07
C ALA A 112 26.21 7.06 -12.04
N ALA A 113 27.39 7.67 -11.81
CA ALA A 113 28.58 7.44 -12.64
C ALA A 113 29.35 6.15 -12.30
N ILE A 114 29.00 5.45 -11.20
CA ILE A 114 29.65 4.19 -10.82
C ILE A 114 29.19 3.08 -11.78
N PRO A 115 30.10 2.24 -12.31
CA PRO A 115 29.73 1.09 -13.14
C PRO A 115 28.71 0.18 -12.45
N LEU A 116 27.73 -0.33 -13.19
CA LEU A 116 26.61 -1.12 -12.66
C LEU A 116 27.05 -2.24 -11.69
N HIS A 117 27.99 -3.09 -12.11
CA HIS A 117 28.48 -4.21 -11.30
C HIS A 117 29.14 -3.77 -9.97
N VAL A 118 29.61 -2.52 -9.88
CA VAL A 118 30.15 -1.95 -8.63
C VAL A 118 29.00 -1.42 -7.78
N ARG A 119 28.00 -0.74 -8.37
CA ARG A 119 26.77 -0.33 -7.67
C ARG A 119 26.05 -1.53 -7.04
N GLU A 120 25.94 -2.65 -7.75
CA GLU A 120 25.37 -3.90 -7.24
C GLU A 120 26.12 -4.39 -6.00
N LYS A 121 27.46 -4.43 -6.04
CA LYS A 121 28.29 -4.82 -4.89
C LYS A 121 28.09 -3.91 -3.68
N ILE A 122 27.95 -2.60 -3.91
CA ILE A 122 27.67 -1.61 -2.86
C ILE A 122 26.31 -1.90 -2.21
N LEU A 123 25.25 -2.05 -3.02
CA LEU A 123 23.90 -2.31 -2.50
C LEU A 123 23.80 -3.68 -1.82
N LEU A 124 24.50 -4.71 -2.31
CA LEU A 124 24.61 -6.00 -1.65
C LEU A 124 25.29 -5.88 -0.28
N ARG A 125 26.32 -5.05 -0.15
CA ARG A 125 26.94 -4.74 1.16
C ARG A 125 25.97 -4.05 2.10
N TRP A 126 25.19 -3.08 1.62
CA TRP A 126 24.14 -2.45 2.41
C TRP A 126 23.10 -3.47 2.89
N SER A 127 22.77 -4.46 2.07
CA SER A 127 21.82 -5.53 2.43
C SER A 127 22.38 -6.53 3.44
N LEU A 128 23.62 -6.99 3.23
CA LEU A 128 24.22 -8.09 4.00
C LEU A 128 24.88 -7.61 5.30
N GLY A 129 25.27 -6.33 5.36
CA GLY A 129 26.06 -5.79 6.46
C GLY A 129 27.53 -6.20 6.40
N THR A 130 28.34 -5.54 7.22
CA THR A 130 29.80 -5.74 7.33
C THR A 130 30.28 -5.78 8.78
N ALA A 131 29.37 -6.01 9.73
CA ALA A 131 29.59 -5.87 11.18
C ALA A 131 29.93 -4.43 11.61
N SER A 132 29.43 -3.44 10.86
CA SER A 132 29.55 -2.02 11.17
C SER A 132 28.36 -1.55 12.00
N ILE A 133 28.59 -0.58 12.91
CA ILE A 133 27.52 0.06 13.68
C ILE A 133 26.48 0.79 12.81
N PHE A 134 26.83 1.11 11.56
CA PHE A 134 25.94 1.77 10.60
C PHE A 134 25.11 0.79 9.76
N ASP A 135 25.39 -0.52 9.82
CA ASP A 135 24.70 -1.54 9.01
C ASP A 135 23.16 -1.49 9.14
N PRO A 136 22.56 -1.30 10.33
CA PRO A 136 21.09 -1.22 10.44
C PRO A 136 20.47 -0.11 9.59
N ILE A 137 21.15 1.04 9.49
CA ILE A 137 20.68 2.19 8.70
C ILE A 137 20.80 1.86 7.20
N PHE A 138 21.93 1.30 6.77
CA PHE A 138 22.11 0.89 5.37
C PHE A 138 21.15 -0.21 4.94
N GLN A 139 20.85 -1.18 5.81
CA GLN A 139 19.86 -2.21 5.57
C GLN A 139 18.45 -1.62 5.46
N LEU A 140 18.07 -0.67 6.33
CA LEU A 140 16.79 0.02 6.25
C LEU A 140 16.65 0.79 4.94
N ILE A 141 17.69 1.54 4.54
CA ILE A 141 17.75 2.25 3.26
C ILE A 141 17.59 1.26 2.10
N PHE A 142 18.42 0.22 2.03
CA PHE A 142 18.38 -0.79 0.98
C PHE A 142 17.00 -1.43 0.86
N LYS A 143 16.43 -1.91 1.98
CA LYS A 143 15.10 -2.55 1.99
C LYS A 143 14.02 -1.59 1.52
N THR A 144 14.03 -0.35 1.99
CA THR A 144 13.01 0.64 1.63
C THR A 144 13.05 0.94 0.12
N PHE A 145 14.22 1.29 -0.41
CA PHE A 145 14.36 1.60 -1.83
C PHE A 145 14.10 0.38 -2.71
N LYS A 146 14.61 -0.80 -2.35
CA LYS A 146 14.38 -2.05 -3.09
C LYS A 146 12.90 -2.42 -3.12
N THR A 147 12.23 -2.44 -1.96
CA THR A 147 10.80 -2.79 -1.88
C THR A 147 9.97 -1.84 -2.71
N CYS A 148 10.16 -0.52 -2.56
CA CYS A 148 9.43 0.46 -3.35
C CYS A 148 9.71 0.32 -4.85
N CYS A 149 10.96 0.12 -5.26
CA CYS A 149 11.33 -0.04 -6.67
C CYS A 149 10.72 -1.30 -7.28
N VAL A 150 10.92 -2.46 -6.65
CA VAL A 150 10.41 -3.75 -7.13
C VAL A 150 8.88 -3.76 -7.15
N PHE A 151 8.25 -3.30 -6.06
CA PHE A 151 6.79 -3.20 -6.00
C PHE A 151 6.25 -2.33 -7.13
N SER A 152 6.80 -1.12 -7.28
CA SER A 152 6.35 -0.19 -8.32
C SER A 152 6.54 -0.80 -9.71
N PHE A 153 7.68 -1.46 -9.96
CA PHE A 153 8.02 -1.99 -11.27
C PHE A 153 7.09 -3.13 -11.70
N TYR A 154 6.71 -4.03 -10.79
CA TYR A 154 5.87 -5.20 -11.12
C TYR A 154 4.37 -4.96 -10.95
N SER A 155 3.96 -3.98 -10.13
CA SER A 155 2.54 -3.72 -9.84
C SER A 155 1.92 -2.63 -10.70
N ARG A 156 2.73 -1.74 -11.30
CA ARG A 156 2.24 -0.66 -12.16
C ARG A 156 1.69 -1.22 -13.46
N ALA A 157 0.47 -0.85 -13.78
CA ALA A 157 -0.13 -1.13 -15.08
C ALA A 157 -0.36 0.18 -15.84
N ASP A 158 -0.27 0.13 -17.16
CA ASP A 158 -0.67 1.21 -18.06
C ASP A 158 -2.20 1.32 -18.18
N GLU A 159 -2.69 2.22 -19.03
CA GLU A 159 -4.13 2.45 -19.25
C GLU A 159 -4.87 1.19 -19.75
N SER A 160 -4.18 0.30 -20.46
CA SER A 160 -4.73 -0.98 -20.90
C SER A 160 -4.80 -2.03 -19.76
N GLY A 161 -4.29 -1.68 -18.58
CA GLY A 161 -4.17 -2.58 -17.46
C GLY A 161 -3.06 -3.61 -17.68
N TRP A 162 -2.02 -3.25 -18.44
CA TRP A 162 -0.89 -4.11 -18.74
C TRP A 162 0.41 -3.58 -18.12
N ASN A 163 1.29 -4.48 -17.70
CA ASN A 163 2.65 -4.13 -17.30
C ASN A 163 3.63 -4.77 -18.30
N PRO A 164 4.54 -3.98 -18.91
CA PRO A 164 5.56 -4.49 -19.83
C PRO A 164 6.40 -5.65 -19.28
N SER A 165 6.65 -5.68 -17.96
CA SER A 165 7.44 -6.72 -17.29
C SER A 165 6.73 -8.06 -17.13
N TRP A 166 5.39 -8.13 -17.26
CA TRP A 166 4.64 -9.35 -17.00
C TRP A 166 4.89 -10.47 -18.02
N LYS A 167 4.88 -10.12 -19.33
CA LYS A 167 5.16 -11.05 -20.44
C LYS A 167 6.44 -11.84 -20.17
N ALA A 168 7.42 -11.13 -19.65
CA ALA A 168 8.75 -11.60 -19.50
C ALA A 168 8.98 -12.59 -18.36
N ILE A 169 8.28 -12.38 -17.24
CA ILE A 169 8.28 -13.33 -16.12
C ILE A 169 7.26 -14.46 -16.34
N GLY A 170 6.69 -14.55 -17.55
CA GLY A 170 5.64 -15.52 -17.89
C GLY A 170 4.32 -15.27 -17.18
N TYR A 171 4.12 -14.08 -16.61
CA TYR A 171 2.89 -13.75 -15.91
C TYR A 171 1.80 -13.35 -16.92
N SER A 172 0.71 -14.11 -16.88
CA SER A 172 -0.52 -13.77 -17.60
C SER A 172 -1.55 -13.30 -16.58
N PRO A 173 -2.00 -12.04 -16.67
CA PRO A 173 -2.92 -11.51 -15.68
C PRO A 173 -4.29 -12.17 -15.83
N PRO A 174 -5.01 -12.44 -14.72
CA PRO A 174 -6.25 -13.21 -14.76
C PRO A 174 -7.33 -12.55 -15.62
N TYR A 175 -8.15 -13.39 -16.26
CA TYR A 175 -9.38 -12.98 -16.93
C TYR A 175 -10.48 -12.76 -15.89
N ILE A 176 -11.21 -11.65 -16.02
CA ILE A 176 -12.32 -11.31 -15.13
C ILE A 176 -13.61 -11.42 -15.94
N PRO A 177 -14.45 -12.42 -15.69
CA PRO A 177 -15.81 -12.44 -16.22
C PRO A 177 -16.57 -11.26 -15.62
N LYS A 178 -17.26 -10.49 -16.46
CA LYS A 178 -18.18 -9.46 -15.97
C LYS A 178 -19.37 -10.18 -15.32
N PRO A 179 -19.74 -9.88 -14.06
CA PRO A 179 -20.97 -10.42 -13.50
C PRO A 179 -22.17 -9.92 -14.33
N GLU A 180 -23.05 -10.83 -14.74
CA GLU A 180 -24.25 -10.51 -15.54
C GLU A 180 -25.25 -9.63 -14.78
N THR A 181 -25.29 -9.80 -13.46
CA THR A 181 -26.03 -8.96 -12.51
C THR A 181 -25.15 -8.74 -11.28
N GLU A 182 -24.82 -7.49 -10.98
CA GLU A 182 -24.08 -7.16 -9.77
C GLU A 182 -25.00 -6.46 -8.76
N THR A 183 -25.22 -7.09 -7.62
CA THR A 183 -25.92 -6.48 -6.50
C THR A 183 -24.94 -5.67 -5.66
N ARG A 184 -25.03 -4.34 -5.72
CA ARG A 184 -24.25 -3.44 -4.88
C ARG A 184 -24.98 -3.23 -3.56
N ALA A 185 -24.74 -4.15 -2.61
CA ALA A 185 -25.54 -4.27 -1.38
C ALA A 185 -25.60 -3.00 -0.50
N LEU A 186 -24.62 -2.11 -0.62
CA LEU A 186 -24.54 -0.87 0.17
C LEU A 186 -24.90 0.39 -0.63
N ASP A 187 -25.25 0.26 -1.91
CA ASP A 187 -25.63 1.42 -2.72
C ASP A 187 -26.86 2.11 -2.12
N GLY A 188 -26.80 3.45 -2.06
CA GLY A 188 -27.82 4.27 -1.38
C GLY A 188 -27.67 4.36 0.14
N GLY A 189 -26.92 3.44 0.77
CA GLY A 189 -26.62 3.42 2.21
C GLY A 189 -25.22 3.91 2.56
N ILE A 190 -24.44 4.38 1.59
CA ILE A 190 -23.05 4.81 1.79
C ILE A 190 -22.75 6.16 1.12
N ILE A 191 -21.87 6.95 1.73
CA ILE A 191 -21.38 8.22 1.19
C ILE A 191 -19.86 8.35 1.43
N ASP A 192 -19.09 8.77 0.42
CA ASP A 192 -17.68 9.12 0.60
C ASP A 192 -17.58 10.55 1.13
N ALA A 193 -17.39 10.67 2.45
CA ALA A 193 -17.29 11.95 3.16
C ALA A 193 -16.16 12.85 2.63
N SER A 194 -15.12 12.29 1.98
CA SER A 194 -14.03 13.08 1.39
C SER A 194 -14.40 13.73 0.05
N SER A 195 -15.50 13.28 -0.56
CA SER A 195 -15.98 13.74 -1.88
C SER A 195 -17.12 14.76 -1.80
N VAL A 196 -17.66 15.01 -0.60
CA VAL A 196 -18.83 15.85 -0.39
C VAL A 196 -18.55 16.94 0.65
N ASN A 197 -19.38 17.99 0.66
CA ASN A 197 -19.34 19.02 1.69
C ASN A 197 -20.27 18.68 2.86
N ASP A 198 -20.14 19.43 3.96
CA ASP A 198 -20.92 19.23 5.19
C ASP A 198 -22.44 19.23 4.94
N ALA A 199 -22.95 20.11 4.08
CA ALA A 199 -24.38 20.22 3.79
C ALA A 199 -24.92 18.96 3.09
N ALA A 200 -24.17 18.42 2.12
CA ALA A 200 -24.53 17.19 1.43
C ALA A 200 -24.46 15.98 2.38
N LEU A 201 -23.45 15.91 3.25
CA LEU A 201 -23.34 14.85 4.26
C LEU A 201 -24.50 14.91 5.26
N GLN A 202 -24.88 16.11 5.71
CA GLN A 202 -26.04 16.29 6.60
C GLN A 202 -27.33 15.85 5.94
N ARG A 203 -27.55 16.23 4.68
CA ARG A 203 -28.73 15.80 3.93
C ARG A 203 -28.79 14.28 3.81
N PHE A 204 -27.68 13.64 3.45
CA PHE A 204 -27.61 12.18 3.36
C PHE A 204 -27.97 11.50 4.69
N LEU A 205 -27.40 11.97 5.80
CA LEU A 205 -27.70 11.44 7.13
C LEU A 205 -29.16 11.71 7.54
N GLY A 206 -29.70 12.89 7.22
CA GLY A 206 -31.10 13.24 7.50
C GLY A 206 -32.08 12.40 6.68
N ASP A 207 -31.81 12.20 5.40
CA ASP A 207 -32.59 11.34 4.50
C ASP A 207 -32.56 9.87 4.96
N ALA A 208 -31.45 9.44 5.60
CA ALA A 208 -31.33 8.14 6.26
C ALA A 208 -31.98 8.08 7.67
N GLY A 209 -32.60 9.16 8.14
CA GLY A 209 -33.35 9.21 9.40
C GLY A 209 -32.53 9.50 10.66
N PHE A 210 -31.29 10.01 10.52
CA PHE A 210 -30.49 10.44 11.68
C PHE A 210 -30.85 11.86 12.12
N GLU A 211 -30.99 12.07 13.44
CA GLU A 211 -31.12 13.40 14.02
C GLU A 211 -29.74 14.08 14.07
N ILE A 212 -29.64 15.28 13.50
CA ILE A 212 -28.38 16.03 13.42
C ILE A 212 -28.57 17.35 14.18
N SER A 213 -27.61 17.66 15.05
CA SER A 213 -27.58 18.91 15.80
C SER A 213 -26.19 19.54 15.74
N ARG A 214 -26.10 20.85 15.93
CA ARG A 214 -24.83 21.56 15.99
C ARG A 214 -24.39 21.68 17.44
N GLU A 215 -23.14 21.37 17.72
CA GLU A 215 -22.56 21.66 19.03
C GLU A 215 -22.08 23.11 19.07
N ILE A 216 -22.52 23.85 20.09
CA ILE A 216 -22.10 25.24 20.30
C ILE A 216 -20.82 25.20 21.15
N GLY A 217 -19.66 25.42 20.53
CA GLY A 217 -18.34 25.43 21.17
C GLY A 217 -17.27 26.05 20.25
N GLU A 218 -16.00 26.04 20.69
CA GLU A 218 -14.88 26.62 19.91
C GLU A 218 -14.62 25.89 18.58
N GLN A 219 -15.01 24.61 18.50
CA GLN A 219 -14.92 23.82 17.27
C GLN A 219 -16.30 23.71 16.63
N ASN A 220 -16.37 23.96 15.33
CA ASN A 220 -17.61 23.88 14.55
C ASN A 220 -17.97 22.41 14.26
N LEU A 221 -18.47 21.70 15.26
CA LEU A 221 -18.76 20.26 15.19
C LEU A 221 -20.26 19.97 15.03
N TRP A 222 -20.56 18.90 14.28
CA TRP A 222 -21.90 18.35 14.11
C TRP A 222 -22.04 17.08 14.94
N LYS A 223 -23.17 16.96 15.64
CA LYS A 223 -23.57 15.79 16.41
C LYS A 223 -24.63 15.00 15.65
N VAL A 224 -24.37 13.72 15.44
CA VAL A 224 -25.31 12.77 14.84
C VAL A 224 -25.77 11.83 15.94
N LYS A 225 -27.08 11.78 16.18
CA LYS A 225 -27.66 10.87 17.17
C LYS A 225 -28.03 9.55 16.49
N CYS A 226 -27.52 8.47 17.05
CA CYS A 226 -27.72 7.11 16.58
C CYS A 226 -27.81 6.17 17.80
N ASP A 227 -28.34 4.97 17.60
CA ASP A 227 -28.43 3.99 18.68
C ASP A 227 -27.08 3.28 18.86
N CYS A 228 -26.32 3.09 17.77
CA CYS A 228 -24.97 2.51 17.78
C CYS A 228 -24.07 3.20 16.73
N VAL A 229 -22.78 3.37 17.06
CA VAL A 229 -21.73 3.72 16.10
C VAL A 229 -20.75 2.55 15.99
N VAL A 230 -20.48 2.09 14.78
CA VAL A 230 -19.43 1.12 14.49
C VAL A 230 -18.29 1.84 13.77
N VAL A 231 -17.10 1.85 14.38
CA VAL A 231 -15.90 2.45 13.78
C VAL A 231 -15.06 1.34 13.16
N GLY A 232 -15.03 1.29 11.84
CA GLY A 232 -14.39 0.27 11.03
C GLY A 232 -15.35 -0.84 10.61
N SER A 233 -15.47 -1.06 9.30
CA SER A 233 -16.39 -2.02 8.69
C SER A 233 -15.76 -3.40 8.45
N GLY A 234 -14.66 -3.71 9.15
CA GLY A 234 -13.92 -4.97 9.02
C GLY A 234 -14.69 -6.21 9.46
N ALA A 235 -14.00 -7.36 9.50
CA ALA A 235 -14.58 -8.68 9.82
C ALA A 235 -15.56 -8.69 11.00
N GLY A 236 -15.22 -8.03 12.11
CA GLY A 236 -16.11 -7.93 13.27
C GLY A 236 -17.12 -6.79 13.16
N GLY A 237 -16.68 -5.60 12.73
CA GLY A 237 -17.50 -4.39 12.69
C GLY A 237 -18.67 -4.49 11.71
N GLY A 238 -18.43 -5.01 10.50
CA GLY A 238 -19.49 -5.20 9.50
C GLY A 238 -20.56 -6.19 9.97
N VAL A 239 -20.15 -7.29 10.62
CA VAL A 239 -21.08 -8.30 11.17
C VAL A 239 -21.89 -7.71 12.32
N ALA A 240 -21.24 -7.01 13.26
CA ALA A 240 -21.93 -6.36 14.37
C ALA A 240 -22.95 -5.31 13.87
N ALA A 241 -22.55 -4.48 12.89
CA ALA A 241 -23.43 -3.50 12.27
C ALA A 241 -24.66 -4.17 11.63
N GLY A 242 -24.45 -5.24 10.86
CA GLY A 242 -25.52 -5.99 10.21
C GLY A 242 -26.50 -6.62 11.21
N LYS A 243 -26.00 -7.25 12.28
CA LYS A 243 -26.85 -7.86 13.33
C LYS A 243 -27.64 -6.79 14.10
N LEU A 244 -27.03 -5.66 14.46
CA LEU A 244 -27.71 -4.56 15.15
C LEU A 244 -28.75 -3.88 14.26
N ALA A 245 -28.42 -3.61 13.00
CA ALA A 245 -29.37 -3.03 12.04
C ALA A 245 -30.55 -3.98 11.77
N GLY A 246 -30.28 -5.29 11.63
CA GLY A 246 -31.32 -6.31 11.49
C GLY A 246 -32.25 -6.43 12.71
N ALA A 247 -31.80 -6.02 13.89
CA ALA A 247 -32.62 -5.91 15.10
C ALA A 247 -33.40 -4.57 15.21
N GLY A 248 -33.28 -3.69 14.21
CA GLY A 248 -34.02 -2.42 14.14
C GLY A 248 -33.30 -1.21 14.76
N PHE A 249 -32.04 -1.34 15.18
CA PHE A 249 -31.25 -0.21 15.67
C PHE A 249 -30.77 0.68 14.51
N ARG A 250 -30.70 2.00 14.73
CA ARG A 250 -30.05 2.94 13.81
C ARG A 250 -28.55 2.90 14.03
N VAL A 251 -27.85 2.22 13.14
CA VAL A 251 -26.41 2.01 13.18
C VAL A 251 -25.70 2.96 12.20
N LEU A 252 -24.78 3.77 12.71
CA LEU A 252 -23.87 4.53 11.88
C LEU A 252 -22.54 3.78 11.76
N VAL A 253 -22.09 3.48 10.54
CA VAL A 253 -20.78 2.85 10.29
C VAL A 253 -19.82 3.90 9.74
N VAL A 254 -18.66 4.04 10.38
CA VAL A 254 -17.59 4.95 9.95
C VAL A 254 -16.41 4.13 9.47
N GLU A 255 -16.09 4.22 8.19
CA GLU A 255 -14.97 3.54 7.56
C GLU A 255 -13.95 4.57 7.03
N LYS A 256 -12.67 4.29 7.20
CA LYS A 256 -11.58 5.13 6.69
C LYS A 256 -11.41 4.96 5.18
N GLY A 257 -11.67 3.75 4.68
CA GLY A 257 -11.55 3.36 3.29
C GLY A 257 -12.76 3.68 2.42
N LYS A 258 -12.63 3.37 1.12
CA LYS A 258 -13.71 3.46 0.14
C LYS A 258 -14.47 2.14 0.02
N TYR A 259 -15.65 2.18 -0.59
CA TYR A 259 -16.39 0.98 -0.97
C TYR A 259 -16.10 0.62 -2.42
N PHE A 260 -15.68 -0.62 -2.64
CA PHE A 260 -15.52 -1.22 -3.95
C PHE A 260 -16.33 -2.53 -3.97
N ALA A 261 -17.31 -2.62 -4.86
CA ALA A 261 -18.07 -3.84 -5.09
C ALA A 261 -17.25 -4.83 -5.96
N GLY A 262 -17.75 -6.05 -6.16
CA GLY A 262 -16.98 -7.10 -6.85
C GLY A 262 -16.56 -6.73 -8.29
N GLY A 263 -17.45 -6.11 -9.06
CA GLY A 263 -17.21 -5.63 -10.41
C GLY A 263 -16.44 -4.32 -10.48
N ASP A 264 -16.23 -3.64 -9.34
CA ASP A 264 -15.30 -2.52 -9.24
C ASP A 264 -13.83 -2.99 -9.27
N LEU A 265 -13.56 -4.24 -8.90
CA LEU A 265 -12.20 -4.76 -8.74
C LEU A 265 -11.54 -5.05 -10.10
N SER A 266 -10.35 -4.48 -10.31
CA SER A 266 -9.55 -4.70 -11.52
C SER A 266 -8.62 -5.90 -11.42
N LEU A 267 -8.39 -6.42 -10.21
CA LEU A 267 -7.33 -7.37 -9.84
C LEU A 267 -5.91 -6.92 -10.22
N ILE A 268 -5.72 -5.63 -10.47
CA ILE A 268 -4.38 -5.05 -10.68
C ILE A 268 -3.84 -4.64 -9.31
N GLU A 269 -2.71 -5.22 -8.93
CA GLU A 269 -2.13 -5.08 -7.59
C GLU A 269 -1.82 -3.62 -7.24
N GLY A 270 -1.15 -2.86 -8.11
CA GLY A 270 -0.69 -1.50 -7.79
C GLY A 270 -1.80 -0.55 -7.35
N PRO A 271 -2.81 -0.29 -8.19
CA PRO A 271 -3.96 0.55 -7.82
C PRO A 271 -4.79 -0.01 -6.67
N SER A 272 -4.95 -1.34 -6.58
CA SER A 272 -5.70 -1.97 -5.50
C SER A 272 -5.00 -1.79 -4.16
N MET A 273 -3.68 -1.99 -4.10
CA MET A 273 -2.89 -1.71 -2.91
C MET A 273 -2.98 -0.24 -2.51
N ASP A 274 -2.79 0.67 -3.45
CA ASP A 274 -2.84 2.12 -3.20
C ASP A 274 -4.19 2.62 -2.66
N GLN A 275 -5.31 2.01 -3.08
CA GLN A 275 -6.66 2.46 -2.71
C GLN A 275 -7.31 1.65 -1.58
N MET A 276 -6.98 0.37 -1.43
CA MET A 276 -7.64 -0.55 -0.51
C MET A 276 -6.80 -0.94 0.70
N TYR A 277 -5.51 -0.56 0.75
CA TYR A 277 -4.61 -0.88 1.86
C TYR A 277 -4.18 0.39 2.59
N ALA A 278 -4.04 0.28 3.91
CA ALA A 278 -3.49 1.34 4.72
C ALA A 278 -2.09 1.73 4.20
N ARG A 279 -1.91 3.02 3.94
CA ARG A 279 -0.65 3.57 3.39
C ARG A 279 -0.22 2.93 2.07
N GLY A 280 -1.19 2.50 1.25
CA GLY A 280 -0.91 1.86 -0.03
C GLY A 280 -0.15 0.54 0.09
N GLY A 281 -0.23 -0.14 1.24
CA GLY A 281 0.54 -1.36 1.51
C GLY A 281 1.93 -1.14 2.11
N LEU A 282 2.36 0.12 2.29
CA LEU A 282 3.69 0.46 2.80
C LEU A 282 3.72 0.66 4.33
N LEU A 283 2.78 0.05 5.06
CA LEU A 283 2.80 0.05 6.51
C LEU A 283 3.85 -0.96 7.00
N ALA A 284 4.82 -0.48 7.78
CA ALA A 284 5.94 -1.29 8.28
C ALA A 284 6.44 -0.77 9.65
N THR A 285 7.23 -1.60 10.33
CA THR A 285 8.00 -1.20 11.52
C THR A 285 9.04 -0.14 11.17
N THR A 286 9.53 0.59 12.17
CA THR A 286 10.52 1.67 11.99
C THR A 286 11.85 1.17 11.40
N ASP A 287 12.19 -0.10 11.60
CA ASP A 287 13.36 -0.76 11.00
C ASP A 287 13.05 -1.53 9.71
N ALA A 288 11.81 -1.41 9.20
CA ALA A 288 11.29 -2.06 8.00
C ALA A 288 11.50 -3.58 7.95
N LYS A 289 11.64 -4.26 9.10
CA LYS A 289 11.78 -5.72 9.16
C LYS A 289 10.44 -6.44 9.10
N VAL A 290 9.37 -5.81 9.56
CA VAL A 290 8.01 -6.34 9.49
C VAL A 290 7.15 -5.35 8.73
N SER A 291 6.42 -5.85 7.73
CA SER A 291 5.38 -5.10 7.02
C SER A 291 4.02 -5.66 7.39
N VAL A 292 3.02 -4.79 7.50
CA VAL A 292 1.64 -5.14 7.85
C VAL A 292 0.72 -4.71 6.72
N LEU A 293 0.11 -5.69 6.06
CA LEU A 293 -0.93 -5.44 5.06
C LEU A 293 -2.28 -5.28 5.78
N ALA A 294 -2.64 -4.04 6.10
CA ALA A 294 -3.92 -3.72 6.72
C ALA A 294 -4.90 -3.15 5.68
N GLY A 295 -6.12 -3.67 5.65
CA GLY A 295 -7.19 -3.15 4.78
C GLY A 295 -7.64 -1.75 5.20
N ALA A 296 -7.85 -0.89 4.22
CA ALA A 296 -8.42 0.45 4.31
C ALA A 296 -9.48 0.60 3.21
N THR A 297 -10.49 -0.25 3.27
CA THR A 297 -11.63 -0.36 2.36
C THR A 297 -12.81 -0.89 3.16
N VAL A 298 -14.04 -0.71 2.67
CA VAL A 298 -15.20 -1.36 3.28
C VAL A 298 -14.99 -2.88 3.32
N GLY A 299 -15.25 -3.50 4.47
CA GLY A 299 -14.91 -4.91 4.75
C GLY A 299 -13.51 -5.12 5.35
N GLY A 300 -12.66 -4.08 5.37
CA GLY A 300 -11.35 -4.09 6.00
C GLY A 300 -10.45 -5.23 5.51
N GLY A 301 -9.80 -5.93 6.44
CA GLY A 301 -8.95 -7.08 6.12
C GLY A 301 -9.66 -8.22 5.39
N SER A 302 -10.97 -8.41 5.62
CA SER A 302 -11.74 -9.46 4.93
C SER A 302 -11.94 -9.18 3.45
N ALA A 303 -11.86 -7.91 3.02
CA ALA A 303 -11.99 -7.54 1.60
C ALA A 303 -10.70 -7.75 0.80
N ILE A 304 -9.56 -7.86 1.48
CA ILE A 304 -8.22 -7.91 0.84
C ILE A 304 -7.45 -9.20 1.14
N ASN A 305 -8.01 -10.11 1.94
CA ASN A 305 -7.37 -11.37 2.28
C ASN A 305 -7.64 -12.45 1.21
N TRP A 306 -6.97 -13.59 1.37
CA TRP A 306 -7.16 -14.83 0.61
C TRP A 306 -8.41 -15.65 0.97
N SER A 307 -9.37 -15.09 1.73
CA SER A 307 -10.66 -15.71 2.08
C SER A 307 -10.60 -17.09 2.74
N ALA A 308 -9.49 -17.44 3.40
CA ALA A 308 -9.39 -18.66 4.18
C ALA A 308 -10.29 -18.59 5.43
N CYS A 309 -11.28 -19.47 5.51
CA CYS A 309 -12.24 -19.55 6.62
C CYS A 309 -12.12 -20.92 7.29
N ILE A 310 -11.51 -20.95 8.49
CA ILE A 310 -11.27 -22.18 9.24
C ILE A 310 -11.89 -22.00 10.63
N ARG A 311 -12.61 -23.03 11.11
CA ARG A 311 -13.14 -23.02 12.48
C ARG A 311 -12.00 -23.00 13.50
N THR A 312 -12.16 -22.23 14.56
CA THR A 312 -11.21 -22.18 15.67
C THR A 312 -11.04 -23.59 16.28
N PRO A 313 -9.82 -24.11 16.42
CA PRO A 313 -9.60 -25.45 16.98
C PRO A 313 -10.17 -25.57 18.40
N PRO A 314 -10.80 -26.71 18.78
CA PRO A 314 -11.42 -26.87 20.10
C PRO A 314 -10.46 -26.68 21.28
N HIS A 315 -9.18 -26.97 21.12
CA HIS A 315 -8.20 -26.78 22.19
C HIS A 315 -7.94 -25.29 22.49
N VAL A 316 -7.98 -24.42 21.48
CA VAL A 316 -7.82 -22.96 21.63
C VAL A 316 -9.04 -22.36 22.35
N LEU A 317 -10.25 -22.79 21.98
CA LEU A 317 -11.48 -22.35 22.66
C LEU A 317 -11.48 -22.73 24.15
N ARG A 318 -11.00 -23.94 24.47
CA ARG A 318 -10.84 -24.39 25.87
C ARG A 318 -9.80 -23.57 26.61
N GLU A 319 -8.68 -23.25 25.98
CA GLU A 319 -7.65 -22.39 26.56
C GLU A 319 -8.21 -21.01 26.90
N TRP A 320 -8.90 -20.34 25.97
CA TRP A 320 -9.51 -19.03 26.23
C TRP A 320 -10.55 -19.06 27.34
N ALA A 321 -11.41 -20.09 27.37
CA ALA A 321 -12.43 -20.21 28.40
C ALA A 321 -11.84 -20.50 29.79
N ASN A 322 -10.90 -21.43 29.88
CA ASN A 322 -10.42 -21.94 31.17
C ASN A 322 -9.26 -21.11 31.74
N ASN A 323 -8.33 -20.66 30.89
CA ASN A 323 -7.10 -20.00 31.33
C ASN A 323 -7.24 -18.47 31.32
N GLU A 324 -7.97 -17.93 30.34
CA GLU A 324 -8.17 -16.47 30.18
C GLU A 324 -9.51 -15.97 30.74
N GLY A 325 -10.34 -16.87 31.29
CA GLY A 325 -11.62 -16.54 31.92
C GLY A 325 -12.74 -16.13 30.94
N LEU A 326 -12.59 -16.46 29.64
CA LEU A 326 -13.55 -16.09 28.59
C LEU A 326 -14.57 -17.21 28.35
N SER A 327 -15.41 -17.47 29.35
CA SER A 327 -16.36 -18.61 29.37
C SER A 327 -17.32 -18.67 28.17
N LEU A 328 -17.56 -17.54 27.50
CA LEU A 328 -18.34 -17.45 26.25
C LEU A 328 -17.88 -18.48 25.20
N PHE A 329 -16.57 -18.75 25.08
CA PHE A 329 -16.05 -19.65 24.04
C PHE A 329 -16.36 -21.13 24.26
N GLN A 330 -16.95 -21.50 25.41
CA GLN A 330 -17.48 -22.84 25.69
C GLN A 330 -19.01 -22.85 25.79
N SER A 331 -19.66 -21.71 25.59
CA SER A 331 -21.10 -21.60 25.77
C SER A 331 -21.86 -22.09 24.53
N GLN A 332 -23.11 -22.48 24.73
CA GLN A 332 -23.98 -22.92 23.64
C GLN A 332 -24.25 -21.77 22.65
N GLU A 333 -24.27 -20.53 23.12
CA GLU A 333 -24.42 -19.33 22.29
C GLU A 333 -23.28 -19.19 21.27
N TYR A 334 -22.04 -19.50 21.66
CA TYR A 334 -20.90 -19.49 20.74
C TYR A 334 -21.00 -20.61 19.69
N GLU A 335 -21.41 -21.82 20.11
CA GLU A 335 -21.61 -22.93 19.18
C GLU A 335 -22.69 -22.64 18.13
N LEU A 336 -23.80 -22.02 18.57
CA LEU A 336 -24.87 -21.57 17.67
C LEU A 336 -24.37 -20.50 16.71
N ALA A 337 -23.65 -19.48 17.20
CA ALA A 337 -23.12 -18.40 16.38
C ALA A 337 -22.11 -18.88 15.31
N MET A 338 -21.38 -19.97 15.57
CA MET A 338 -20.44 -20.59 14.62
C MET A 338 -21.11 -21.56 13.62
N SER A 339 -22.41 -21.83 13.79
CA SER A 339 -23.19 -22.79 13.00
C SER A 339 -24.25 -22.13 12.10
N GLU A 340 -24.50 -20.83 12.29
CA GLU A 340 -25.21 -19.98 11.33
C GLU A 340 -24.37 -19.72 10.06
#